data_AF-A0AAD5RDW7-F1
#
_entry.id   AF-A0AAD5RDW7-F1
#
_cell.length_a   1.000
_cell.length_b   1.000
_cell.length_c   1.000
_cell.angle_alpha   90.00
_cell.angle_beta   90.00
_cell.angle_gamma   90.00
#
_symmetry.space_group_name_H-M   'P 1'
#
loop_
_entity.id
_entity.type
_entity.pdbx_description
1 polymer ?
#
loop_
_entity_poly.entity_id
_entity_poly.type
_entity_poly.pdbx_seq_one_letter_code
_entity_poly.pdbx_strand_id
1 'polypeptide(L)'
;MAATYCIIVGNTVTGICTIMMNQRGMCNAPNAMVTITAINGTHLPISGTLSTTNVIMANWSRMMWQSVVDRAVRMLASAPFGSHFFSARAIVGGN
;
A
#
# COMPACT_ATOMS: atom_id res chain seq x y z
N MET A 1 21.07 -2.50 -21.39
CA MET A 1 20.59 -2.81 -20.03
C MET A 1 19.31 -2.03 -19.83
N ALA A 2 18.22 -2.70 -19.45
CA ALA A 2 16.96 -2.02 -19.15
C ALA A 2 17.01 -1.46 -17.72
N ALA A 3 16.51 -0.24 -17.52
CA ALA A 3 16.37 0.40 -16.22
C ALA A 3 14.89 0.49 -15.85
N THR A 4 14.56 0.07 -14.63
CA THR A 4 13.19 0.09 -14.12
C THR A 4 13.03 1.20 -13.10
N TYR A 5 12.02 2.03 -13.28
CA TYR A 5 11.66 3.16 -12.43
C TYR A 5 10.22 3.02 -11.94
N CYS A 6 9.95 3.52 -10.75
CA CYS A 6 8.61 3.57 -10.20
C CYS A 6 7.96 4.93 -10.52
N ILE A 7 6.71 4.91 -10.95
CA ILE A 7 5.88 6.11 -11.08
C ILE A 7 5.14 6.31 -9.76
N ILE A 8 5.42 7.42 -9.09
CA ILE A 8 4.85 7.76 -7.78
C ILE A 8 3.91 8.94 -7.94
N VAL A 9 2.64 8.76 -7.61
CA VAL A 9 1.65 9.84 -7.53
C VAL A 9 1.28 10.01 -6.06
N GLY A 10 1.62 11.17 -5.49
CA GLY A 10 1.55 11.37 -4.04
C GLY A 10 2.48 10.39 -3.32
N ASN A 11 1.88 9.47 -2.55
CA ASN A 11 2.59 8.44 -1.78
C ASN A 11 2.36 7.02 -2.30
N THR A 12 1.83 6.87 -3.51
CA THR A 12 1.41 5.58 -4.06
C THR A 12 2.20 5.30 -5.33
N VAL A 13 2.80 4.11 -5.41
CA VAL A 13 3.37 3.64 -6.67
C VAL A 13 2.21 3.21 -7.56
N THR A 14 1.94 4.01 -8.58
CA THR A 14 0.79 3.79 -9.49
C THR A 14 1.19 3.01 -10.73
N GLY A 15 2.48 2.96 -11.05
CA GLY A 15 2.98 2.26 -12.21
C GLY A 15 4.47 1.94 -12.14
N ILE A 16 4.88 1.02 -13.00
CA ILE A 16 6.28 0.67 -13.25
C ILE A 16 6.60 1.14 -14.67
N CYS A 17 7.70 1.86 -14.79
CA CYS A 17 8.24 2.35 -16.05
C CYS A 17 9.54 1.62 -16.35
N THR A 18 9.57 0.83 -17.42
CA THR A 18 10.76 0.11 -17.86
C THR A 18 11.32 0.77 -19.12
N ILE A 19 12.57 1.22 -19.05
CA ILE A 19 13.25 1.91 -20.15
C ILE A 19 14.36 1.01 -20.68
N MET A 20 14.38 0.73 -21.99
CA MET A 20 15.38 -0.15 -22.59
C MET A 20 16.77 0.51 -22.80
N MET A 21 16.90 1.81 -22.51
CA MET A 21 18.14 2.59 -22.61
C MET A 21 18.30 3.56 -21.42
N ASN A 22 19.53 4.03 -21.15
CA ASN A 22 19.89 4.94 -20.05
C ASN A 22 19.37 6.39 -20.22
N GLN A 23 18.18 6.59 -20.78
CA GLN A 23 17.58 7.91 -20.92
C GLN A 23 16.70 8.22 -19.70
N ARG A 24 17.30 8.91 -18.73
CA ARG A 24 16.60 9.45 -17.56
C ARG A 24 15.58 10.49 -18.02
N GLY A 25 14.30 10.30 -17.69
CA GLY A 25 13.23 11.29 -17.96
C GLY A 25 12.16 10.88 -18.97
N MET A 26 12.15 9.63 -19.48
CA MET A 26 11.18 9.20 -20.51
C MET A 26 9.86 8.60 -19.99
N CYS A 27 9.59 8.60 -18.68
CA CYS A 27 8.37 8.00 -18.12
C CYS A 27 7.11 8.90 -18.22
N ASN A 28 7.06 9.76 -19.25
CA ASN A 28 5.92 10.67 -19.47
C ASN A 28 4.85 10.04 -20.38
N ALA A 29 5.24 9.13 -21.28
CA ALA A 29 4.32 8.44 -22.19
C ALA A 29 4.92 7.09 -22.65
N PRO A 30 4.09 6.04 -22.83
CA PRO A 30 4.54 4.77 -23.39
C PRO A 30 4.96 4.94 -24.86
N ASN A 31 6.05 4.29 -25.26
CA ASN A 31 6.58 4.31 -26.62
C ASN A 31 7.38 3.02 -26.91
N ALA A 32 7.97 2.90 -28.11
CA ALA A 32 8.72 1.72 -28.52
C ALA A 32 9.91 1.34 -27.58
N MET A 33 10.38 2.28 -26.76
CA MET A 33 11.53 2.10 -25.86
C MET A 33 11.14 2.18 -24.37
N VAL A 34 9.88 2.52 -24.08
CA VAL A 34 9.35 2.74 -22.72
C VAL A 34 8.04 1.99 -22.56
N THR A 35 8.04 1.02 -21.64
CA THR A 35 6.83 0.31 -21.24
C THR A 35 6.37 0.87 -19.90
N ILE A 36 5.13 1.36 -19.84
CA ILE A 36 4.49 1.78 -18.59
C ILE A 36 3.40 0.76 -18.27
N THR A 37 3.56 0.06 -17.16
CA THR A 37 2.54 -0.85 -16.64
C THR A 37 1.93 -0.26 -15.38
N ALA A 38 0.59 -0.21 -15.31
CA ALA A 38 -0.08 0.16 -14.09
C ALA A 38 0.14 -0.93 -13.03
N ILE A 39 0.38 -0.54 -11.79
CA ILE A 39 0.35 -1.49 -10.68
C ILE A 39 -1.12 -1.79 -10.39
N ASN A 40 -1.48 -3.08 -10.41
CA ASN A 40 -2.84 -3.48 -10.08
C ASN A 40 -3.15 -3.03 -8.64
N GLY A 41 -4.29 -2.36 -8.48
CA GLY A 41 -4.74 -1.83 -7.20
C GLY A 41 -4.92 -2.90 -6.12
N THR A 42 -4.95 -4.18 -6.46
CA THR A 42 -4.96 -5.30 -5.50
C THR A 42 -3.65 -5.46 -4.72
N HIS A 43 -2.53 -4.91 -5.19
CA HIS A 43 -1.24 -4.97 -4.50
C HIS A 43 -1.00 -3.78 -3.55
N LEU A 44 -1.94 -2.83 -3.48
CA LEU A 44 -1.81 -1.60 -2.69
C LEU A 44 -2.46 -1.69 -1.29
N PRO A 45 -3.64 -2.32 -1.10
CA PRO A 45 -4.24 -2.49 0.21
C PRO A 45 -3.95 -3.88 0.81
N ILE A 46 -3.69 -3.92 2.12
CA ILE A 46 -3.74 -5.14 2.91
C ILE A 46 -5.09 -5.17 3.63
N SER A 47 -5.86 -6.24 3.44
CA SER A 47 -7.11 -6.48 4.15
C SER A 47 -7.03 -7.75 4.97
N GLY A 48 -7.71 -7.80 6.11
CA GLY A 48 -7.80 -8.98 6.96
C GLY A 48 -8.99 -8.89 7.91
N THR A 49 -9.33 -10.02 8.53
CA THR A 49 -10.44 -10.14 9.49
C THR A 49 -9.89 -10.33 10.89
N LEU A 50 -10.37 -9.51 11.84
CA LEU A 50 -10.11 -9.70 13.26
C LEU A 50 -11.33 -10.37 13.89
N SER A 51 -11.14 -11.54 14.50
CA SER A 51 -12.16 -12.22 15.30
C SER A 51 -11.77 -12.21 16.77
N THR A 52 -12.76 -12.18 17.65
CA THR A 52 -12.57 -12.30 19.09
C THR A 52 -13.56 -13.29 19.67
N THR A 53 -13.11 -14.07 20.64
CA THR A 53 -13.97 -14.93 21.46
C THR A 53 -14.35 -14.25 22.79
N ASN A 54 -13.78 -13.08 23.08
CA ASN A 54 -14.07 -12.33 24.28
C ASN A 54 -15.38 -11.56 24.11
N VAL A 55 -16.39 -11.92 24.92
CA VAL A 55 -17.75 -11.34 24.86
C VAL A 55 -17.76 -9.83 25.13
N ILE A 56 -16.83 -9.32 25.94
CA ILE A 56 -16.71 -7.87 26.18
C ILE A 56 -16.26 -7.18 24.90
N MET A 57 -15.20 -7.68 24.25
CA MET A 57 -14.69 -7.12 23.00
C MET A 57 -15.68 -7.26 21.83
N ALA A 58 -16.48 -8.31 21.80
CA ALA A 58 -17.53 -8.47 20.80
C ALA A 58 -18.59 -7.35 20.87
N ASN A 59 -18.82 -6.80 22.06
CA ASN A 59 -19.75 -5.69 22.28
C ASN A 59 -19.10 -4.29 22.20
N TRP A 60 -17.83 -4.21 21.81
CA TRP A 60 -17.14 -2.94 21.65
C TRP A 60 -17.72 -2.11 20.50
N SER A 61 -17.78 -0.79 20.69
CA SER A 61 -18.17 0.13 19.64
C SER A 61 -17.15 0.16 18.50
N ARG A 62 -17.53 0.66 17.32
CA ARG A 62 -16.60 0.85 16.20
C ARG A 62 -15.37 1.68 16.61
N MET A 63 -15.53 2.68 17.49
CA MET A 63 -14.43 3.52 17.97
C MET A 63 -13.44 2.73 18.85
N MET A 64 -13.95 1.83 19.69
CA MET A 64 -13.12 0.95 20.50
C MET A 64 -12.34 -0.02 19.60
N TRP A 65 -12.97 -0.63 18.60
CA TRP A 65 -12.28 -1.44 17.60
C TRP A 65 -11.25 -0.66 16.78
N GLN A 66 -11.54 0.60 16.47
CA GLN A 66 -10.59 1.47 15.77
C GLN A 66 -9.29 1.62 16.59
N SER A 67 -9.36 1.71 17.92
CA SER A 67 -8.13 1.80 18.75
C SER A 67 -7.20 0.57 18.61
N VAL A 68 -7.78 -0.62 18.42
CA VAL A 68 -7.03 -1.87 18.18
C VAL A 68 -6.37 -1.82 16.80
N VAL A 69 -7.14 -1.42 15.80
CA VAL A 69 -6.69 -1.32 14.42
C VAL A 69 -5.62 -0.23 14.27
N ASP A 70 -5.73 0.91 14.97
CA ASP A 70 -4.71 1.97 15.00
C ASP A 70 -3.41 1.50 15.64
N ARG A 71 -3.49 0.58 16.63
CA ARG A 71 -2.30 -0.06 17.18
C ARG A 71 -1.63 -0.96 16.13
N ALA A 72 -2.40 -1.72 15.36
CA ALA A 72 -1.85 -2.52 14.26
C ALA A 72 -1.19 -1.63 13.18
N VAL A 73 -1.82 -0.49 12.83
CA VAL A 73 -1.25 0.51 11.93
C VAL A 73 0.08 1.05 12.44
N ARG A 74 0.17 1.40 13.73
CA ARG A 74 1.45 1.83 14.35
C ARG A 74 2.52 0.75 14.27
N MET A 75 2.15 -0.51 14.50
CA MET A 75 3.08 -1.64 14.37
C MET A 75 3.59 -1.78 12.93
N LEU A 76 2.69 -1.68 11.94
CA LEU A 76 3.04 -1.73 10.51
C LEU A 76 3.91 -0.55 10.07
N ALA A 77 3.71 0.64 10.65
CA ALA A 77 4.54 1.82 10.40
C ALA A 77 5.88 1.78 11.17
N SER A 78 6.08 0.83 12.08
CA SER A 78 7.29 0.67 12.91
C SER A 78 8.10 -0.57 12.51
N ALA A 79 9.32 -0.72 13.02
CA ALA A 79 10.19 -1.86 12.72
C ALA A 79 9.50 -3.22 12.97
N PRO A 80 9.71 -4.27 12.15
CA PRO A 80 10.50 -4.41 10.92
C PRO A 80 9.78 -3.93 9.64
N PHE A 81 8.55 -3.43 9.75
CA PHE A 81 7.69 -3.12 8.61
C PHE A 81 7.75 -1.67 8.13
N GLY A 82 8.34 -0.77 8.92
CA GLY A 82 8.38 0.67 8.61
C GLY A 82 9.09 1.06 7.31
N SER A 83 9.95 0.20 6.74
CA SER A 83 10.53 0.41 5.40
C SER A 83 9.73 -0.23 4.27
N HIS A 84 8.77 -1.10 4.59
CA HIS A 84 7.91 -1.79 3.62
C HIS A 84 6.66 -0.96 3.27
N PHE A 85 6.31 0.03 4.09
CA PHE A 85 5.13 0.86 3.90
C PHE A 85 5.51 2.34 4.03
N PHE A 86 5.15 3.15 3.03
CA PHE A 86 5.27 4.61 3.14
C PHE A 86 4.30 5.17 4.18
N SER A 87 3.07 4.65 4.20
CA SER A 87 2.04 5.01 5.17
C SER A 87 1.05 3.86 5.34
N ALA A 88 0.54 3.67 6.55
CA ALA A 88 -0.50 2.69 6.85
C ALA A 88 -1.76 3.41 7.33
N ARG A 89 -2.92 2.98 6.85
CA ARG A 89 -4.25 3.41 7.32
C ARG A 89 -5.14 2.18 7.35
N ALA A 90 -5.92 2.04 8.40
CA ALA A 90 -6.90 0.98 8.50
C ALA A 90 -8.23 1.51 9.04
N ILE A 91 -9.30 0.86 8.60
CA ILE A 91 -10.68 1.24 8.88
C ILE A 91 -11.45 0.01 9.33
N VAL A 92 -12.31 0.17 10.34
CA VAL A 92 -13.23 -0.89 10.74
C VAL A 92 -14.39 -0.94 9.75
N GLY A 93 -14.39 -1.92 8.86
CA GLY A 93 -15.53 -2.24 8.01
C GLY A 93 -16.60 -2.98 8.81
N GLY A 94 -17.86 -2.53 8.70
CA GLY A 94 -19.00 -3.35 9.10
C GLY A 94 -19.53 -4.08 7.87
N ASN A 95 -20.01 -5.31 8.06
CA ASN A 95 -20.92 -5.92 7.08
C ASN A 95 -22.16 -5.05 6.88
#